data_AF-A0A2M9JAX9-F1
#
_entry.id   AF-A0A2M9JAX9-F1
#
_cell.length_a   1.000
_cell.length_b   1.000
_cell.length_c   1.000
_cell.angle_alpha   90.00
_cell.angle_beta   90.00
_cell.angle_gamma   90.00
#
_symmetry.space_group_name_H-M   'P 1'
#
loop_
_entity.id
_entity.type
_entity.pdbx_description
1 polymer ?
#
loop_
_entity_poly.entity_id
_entity_poly.type
_entity_poly.pdbx_seq_one_letter_code
_entity_poly.pdbx_strand_id
1 'polypeptide(L)'
;MACLFDVNAFGIARIITHAPYTVLSDAPEEPAAVDIALQVTGYDVRAGHRLMLVLDSVDPFYGPAAETPGTIAVSSPDEDPSYLEIPLG
;
A
#
# COMPACT_ATOMS: atom_id res chain seq x y z
N MET A 1 -0.05 5.35 -3.88
CA MET A 1 -0.23 5.43 -2.43
C MET A 1 -0.44 4.04 -1.86
N ALA A 2 0.15 3.75 -0.70
CA ALA A 2 -0.19 2.60 0.11
C ALA A 2 -0.94 3.05 1.36
N CYS A 3 -2.03 2.38 1.71
CA CYS A 3 -2.84 2.69 2.90
C CYS A 3 -3.14 1.41 3.67
N LEU A 4 -2.79 1.40 4.96
CA LEU A 4 -2.99 0.27 5.86
C LEU A 4 -4.26 0.50 6.69
N PHE A 5 -5.09 -0.54 6.78
CA PHE A 5 -6.36 -0.51 7.49
C PHE A 5 -6.45 -1.60 8.55
N ASP A 6 -7.17 -1.26 9.62
CA ASP A 6 -7.75 -2.20 10.59
C ASP A 6 -9.19 -2.50 10.18
N VAL A 7 -9.50 -3.77 9.90
CA VAL A 7 -10.82 -4.21 9.45
C VAL A 7 -11.46 -5.08 10.53
N ASN A 8 -12.63 -4.65 11.01
CA ASN A 8 -13.36 -5.37 12.04
C ASN A 8 -14.10 -6.61 11.49
N ALA A 9 -14.71 -7.39 12.39
CA ALA A 9 -15.46 -8.60 12.04
C ALA A 9 -16.66 -8.35 11.11
N PHE A 10 -17.19 -7.12 11.05
CA PHE A 10 -18.27 -6.72 10.16
C PHE A 10 -17.78 -6.19 8.80
N GLY A 11 -16.46 -6.17 8.58
CA GLY A 11 -15.85 -5.67 7.33
C GLY A 11 -15.70 -4.15 7.26
N ILE A 12 -15.92 -3.42 8.35
CA ILE A 12 -15.72 -1.97 8.39
C ILE A 12 -14.22 -1.69 8.58
N ALA A 13 -13.65 -0.90 7.68
CA ALA A 13 -12.24 -0.56 7.66
C ALA A 13 -11.97 0.82 8.30
N ARG A 14 -10.91 0.90 9.11
CA ARG A 14 -10.38 2.14 9.68
C ARG A 14 -8.93 2.32 9.23
N ILE A 15 -8.57 3.50 8.74
CA ILE A 15 -7.19 3.83 8.37
C ILE A 15 -6.31 3.80 9.63
N ILE A 16 -5.19 3.08 9.53
CA ILE A 16 -4.09 3.07 10.50
C ILE A 16 -3.03 4.10 10.08
N THR A 17 -2.54 4.00 8.84
CA THR A 17 -1.49 4.86 8.27
C THR A 17 -1.50 4.78 6.75
N HIS A 18 -0.85 5.72 6.07
CA HIS A 18 -0.68 5.73 4.61
C HIS A 18 0.62 6.43 4.23
N ALA A 19 1.11 6.16 3.02
CA ALA A 19 2.21 6.91 2.42
C ALA A 19 2.05 6.99 0.90
N PRO A 20 2.26 8.17 0.29
CA PRO A 20 2.39 8.28 -1.16
C PRO A 20 3.72 7.67 -1.60
N TYR A 21 3.75 7.16 -2.82
CA TYR A 21 4.98 6.74 -3.49
C TYR A 21 4.83 7.03 -4.98
N THR A 22 5.87 7.60 -5.58
CA THR A 22 5.91 7.92 -7.02
C THR A 22 6.99 7.06 -7.65
N VAL A 23 6.59 6.18 -8.58
CA VAL A 23 7.52 5.42 -9.41
C VAL A 23 8.05 6.35 -10.50
N LEU A 24 9.35 6.63 -10.46
CA LEU A 24 10.06 7.37 -11.51
C LEU A 24 10.76 6.33 -12.39
N SER A 25 10.01 5.69 -13.29
CA SER A 25 10.58 4.75 -14.27
C SER A 25 10.43 5.31 -15.68
N ASP A 26 11.51 5.24 -16.45
CA ASP A 26 11.50 5.54 -17.88
C ASP A 26 11.06 4.32 -18.73
N ALA A 27 10.82 3.16 -18.09
CA ALA A 27 10.44 1.90 -18.70
C ALA A 27 9.10 1.37 -18.11
N PRO A 28 7.94 1.66 -18.72
CA PRO A 28 6.63 1.32 -18.16
C PRO A 28 6.31 -0.18 -18.06
N GLU A 29 7.03 -1.02 -18.82
CA GLU A 29 6.77 -2.47 -18.91
C GLU A 29 7.77 -3.33 -18.12
N GLU A 30 8.78 -2.69 -17.51
CA GLU A 30 9.77 -3.39 -16.70
C GLU A 30 9.32 -3.42 -15.23
N PRO A 31 9.20 -4.60 -14.60
CA PRO A 31 8.86 -4.71 -13.19
C PRO A 31 9.88 -3.95 -12.33
N ALA A 32 9.39 -3.11 -11.41
CA ALA A 32 10.22 -2.41 -10.45
C ALA A 32 9.91 -2.87 -9.02
N ALA A 33 10.93 -3.25 -8.26
CA ALA A 33 10.82 -3.43 -6.82
C ALA A 33 10.73 -2.06 -6.15
N VAL A 34 9.76 -1.90 -5.25
CA VAL A 34 9.42 -0.61 -4.63
C VAL A 34 9.25 -0.80 -3.13
N ASP A 35 10.02 -0.02 -2.36
CA ASP A 35 9.87 0.08 -0.91
C ASP A 35 9.07 1.32 -0.53
N ILE A 36 7.93 1.13 0.12
CA ILE A 36 7.05 2.21 0.59
C ILE A 36 7.12 2.28 2.12
N ALA A 37 7.84 3.27 2.64
CA ALA A 37 7.90 3.51 4.07
C ALA A 37 6.60 4.16 4.58
N LEU A 38 5.76 3.39 5.28
CA LEU A 38 4.55 3.90 5.93
C LEU A 38 4.90 4.80 7.11
N GLN A 39 4.05 5.81 7.38
CA GLN A 39 4.26 6.71 8.50
C GLN A 39 4.12 5.95 9.83
N VAL A 40 5.07 6.18 10.75
CA VAL A 40 5.10 5.53 12.07
C VAL A 40 3.83 5.85 12.85
N THR A 41 3.19 4.82 13.38
CA THR A 41 2.01 4.95 14.24
C THR A 41 2.00 3.85 15.29
N GLY A 42 1.62 4.20 16.52
CA GLY A 42 1.28 3.23 17.55
C GLY A 42 -0.19 2.87 17.42
N TYR A 43 -0.50 1.62 17.08
CA TYR A 43 -1.88 1.19 16.87
C TYR A 43 -2.11 -0.24 17.38
N ASP A 44 -3.12 -0.41 18.22
CA ASP A 44 -3.54 -1.73 18.70
C ASP A 44 -4.61 -2.33 17.78
N VAL A 45 -4.28 -3.44 17.12
CA VAL A 45 -5.24 -4.24 16.36
C VAL A 45 -6.02 -5.10 17.34
N ARG A 46 -7.34 -4.90 17.43
CA ARG A 46 -8.19 -5.66 18.35
C ARG A 46 -8.26 -7.13 17.95
N ALA A 47 -8.44 -8.00 18.94
CA ALA A 47 -8.69 -9.42 18.69
C ALA A 47 -9.90 -9.61 17.74
N GLY A 48 -9.74 -10.48 16.75
CA GLY A 48 -10.76 -10.75 15.72
C GLY A 48 -10.80 -9.72 14.59
N HIS A 49 -9.98 -8.67 14.63
CA HIS A 49 -9.75 -7.80 13.48
C HIS A 49 -8.66 -8.36 12.56
N ARG A 50 -8.56 -7.81 11.35
CA ARG A 50 -7.52 -8.13 10.37
C ARG A 50 -6.91 -6.87 9.78
N LEU A 51 -5.65 -6.96 9.36
CA LEU A 51 -5.01 -5.92 8.57
C LEU A 51 -5.41 -6.04 7.10
N MET A 52 -5.51 -4.89 6.43
CA MET A 52 -5.71 -4.82 4.98
C MET A 52 -4.83 -3.71 4.42
N LEU A 53 -4.00 -4.05 3.44
CA LEU A 53 -3.20 -3.09 2.67
C LEU A 53 -3.93 -2.79 1.35
N VAL A 54 -4.13 -1.51 1.06
CA VAL A 54 -4.68 -1.04 -0.22
C VAL A 54 -3.60 -0.26 -0.95
N LEU A 55 -3.40 -0.59 -2.23
CA LEU A 55 -2.57 0.16 -3.15
C LEU A 55 -3.49 0.91 -4.12
N ASP A 56 -3.28 2.21 -4.23
CA ASP A 56 -4.02 3.08 -5.15
C ASP A 56 -3.04 3.94 -5.97
N SER A 57 -3.29 4.10 -7.26
CA SER A 57 -2.47 4.90 -8.17
C SER A 57 -2.83 6.39 -8.14
N VAL A 58 -4.01 6.74 -7.63
CA VAL A 58 -4.50 8.12 -7.62
C VAL A 58 -4.96 8.50 -6.22
N ASP A 59 -4.35 9.54 -5.66
CA ASP A 59 -4.88 10.22 -4.48
C ASP A 59 -4.91 11.73 -4.73
N PRO A 60 -6.11 12.35 -4.79
CA PRO A 60 -6.26 13.80 -5.00
C PRO A 60 -5.53 14.69 -3.98
N PHE A 61 -5.20 14.17 -2.78
CA PHE A 61 -4.43 14.90 -1.79
C PHE A 61 -2.93 14.99 -2.13
N TYR A 62 -2.41 14.08 -2.96
CA TYR A 62 -0.98 13.96 -3.27
C TYR A 62 -0.61 14.36 -4.69
N GLY A 63 -1.60 14.54 -5.58
CA GLY A 63 -1.38 15.07 -6.92
C GLY A 63 -2.50 14.73 -7.89
N PRO A 64 -2.47 15.31 -9.10
CA PRO A 64 -3.36 14.87 -10.17
C PRO A 64 -3.03 13.43 -10.59
N ALA A 65 -4.01 12.73 -11.15
CA ALA A 65 -3.77 11.46 -11.82
C ALA A 65 -2.80 11.64 -13.00
N ALA A 66 -2.10 10.56 -13.37
CA ALA A 66 -1.30 10.55 -14.60
C ALA A 66 -2.17 10.94 -15.81
N GLU A 67 -1.62 11.76 -16.71
CA GLU A 67 -2.35 12.21 -17.90
C GLU A 67 -2.72 11.06 -18.84
N THR A 68 -1.88 10.03 -18.87
CA THR A 68 -2.11 8.81 -19.63
C THR A 68 -2.63 7.71 -18.69
N PRO A 69 -3.84 7.17 -18.91
CA PRO A 69 -4.33 6.01 -18.18
C PRO A 69 -3.41 4.81 -18.40
N GLY A 70 -3.21 4.02 -17.35
CA GLY A 70 -2.40 2.81 -17.39
C GLY A 70 -2.92 1.75 -16.43
N THR A 71 -2.39 0.54 -16.58
CA THR A 71 -2.66 -0.58 -15.67
C THR A 71 -1.46 -0.76 -14.75
N ILE A 72 -1.70 -0.87 -13.45
CA ILE A 72 -0.68 -1.30 -12.50
C ILE A 72 -0.87 -2.79 -12.23
N ALA A 73 0.17 -3.58 -12.51
CA ALA A 73 0.25 -4.97 -12.09
C ALA A 73 1.10 -5.06 -10.81
N VAL A 74 0.58 -5.77 -9.81
CA VAL A 74 1.30 -6.07 -8.57
C VAL A 74 1.59 -7.57 -8.57
N SER A 75 2.86 -7.94 -8.40
CA SER A 75 3.33 -9.32 -8.42
C SER A 75 4.03 -9.68 -7.12
N SER A 76 4.02 -10.96 -6.76
CA SER A 76 4.76 -11.50 -5.61
C SER A 76 5.39 -12.84 -6.02
N PRO A 77 6.49 -12.84 -6.79
CA PRO A 77 7.15 -14.06 -7.22
C PRO A 77 7.76 -14.82 -6.03
N ASP A 78 7.84 -16.14 -6.11
CA ASP A 78 8.35 -16.98 -4.99
C ASP A 78 9.81 -16.70 -4.62
N GLU A 79 10.62 -16.28 -5.59
CA GLU A 79 12.04 -15.95 -5.42
C GLU A 79 12.28 -14.59 -4.73
N ASP A 80 11.32 -13.67 -4.85
CA ASP A 80 11.35 -12.33 -4.24
C ASP A 80 9.92 -11.85 -3.92
N PRO A 81 9.29 -12.41 -2.87
CA PRO A 81 7.89 -12.15 -2.59
C PRO A 81 7.67 -10.72 -2.09
N SER A 82 6.56 -10.11 -2.48
CA SER A 82 6.12 -8.84 -1.90
C SER A 82 5.63 -9.07 -0.47
N TYR A 83 6.07 -8.25 0.47
CA TYR A 83 5.69 -8.36 1.87
C TYR A 83 5.34 -7.00 2.50
N LEU A 84 4.63 -7.07 3.62
CA LEU A 84 4.40 -5.94 4.51
C LEU A 84 5.15 -6.20 5.81
N GLU A 85 6.16 -5.40 6.10
CA GLU A 85 6.88 -5.47 7.36
C GLU A 85 6.09 -4.74 8.46
N ILE A 86 5.78 -5.46 9.55
CA ILE A 86 5.09 -4.90 10.72
C ILE A 86 6.03 -5.02 11.92
N PRO A 87 6.48 -3.90 12.51
CA PRO A 87 7.25 -3.93 13.74
C PRO A 87 6.32 -4.31 14.90
N LEU A 88 6.38 -5.57 15.31
CA LEU A 88 5.73 -6.05 16.52
C LEU A 88 6.67 -5.77 17.70
N GLY A 89 6.14 -5.13 18.74
CA GLY A 89 6.87 -4.88 19.99
C GLY A 89 7.16 -6.16 20.78
#